data_AF-A0A924HCA8-F1
#
_entry.id   AF-A0A924HCA8-F1
#
_cell.length_a   1.000
_cell.length_b   1.000
_cell.length_c   1.000
_cell.angle_alpha   90.00
_cell.angle_beta   90.00
_cell.angle_gamma   90.00
#
_symmetry.space_group_name_H-M   'P 1'
#
loop_
_entity.id
_entity.type
_entity.pdbx_description
1 polymer ?
#
loop_
_entity_poly.entity_id
_entity_poly.type
_entity_poly.pdbx_seq_one_letter_code
_entity_poly.pdbx_strand_id
1 'polypeptide(L)' 'MSAFNEERVLSVHHWTDKLFTFTTTRDPSLRFSNGHFTMIGLR' A
#
# COMPACT_ATOMS: atom_id res chain seq x y z
N MET A 1 14.55 -8.26 -11.86
CA MET A 1 13.67 -8.03 -10.69
C MET A 1 13.41 -6.54 -10.61
N SER A 2 12.14 -6.13 -10.53
CA SER A 2 11.78 -4.73 -10.25
C SER A 2 12.03 -4.46 -8.76
N ALA A 3 12.46 -3.26 -8.40
CA ALA A 3 12.63 -2.85 -7.01
C ALA A 3 11.29 -2.72 -6.26
N PHE A 4 10.17 -2.65 -7.00
CA PHE A 4 8.82 -2.45 -6.47
C PHE A 4 7.83 -3.46 -7.05
N ASN A 5 6.87 -3.88 -6.24
CA ASN A 5 5.71 -4.67 -6.65
C ASN A 5 4.58 -3.75 -7.11
N GLU A 6 3.83 -4.18 -8.14
CA GLU A 6 2.58 -3.53 -8.50
C GLU A 6 1.42 -4.14 -7.73
N GLU A 7 0.68 -3.31 -7.00
CA GLU A 7 -0.46 -3.76 -6.21
C GLU A 7 -1.71 -2.97 -6.60
N ARG A 8 -2.87 -3.64 -6.59
CA ARG A 8 -4.16 -3.05 -6.96
C ARG A 8 -4.83 -2.46 -5.72
N VAL A 9 -5.33 -1.23 -5.83
CA VAL A 9 -6.19 -0.62 -4.80
C VAL A 9 -7.52 -1.39 -4.72
N LEU A 10 -7.88 -1.79 -3.50
CA LEU A 10 -9.10 -2.53 -3.19
C LEU A 10 -10.19 -1.63 -2.60
N SER A 11 -9.80 -0.66 -1.77
CA SER A 11 -10.72 0.31 -1.20
C SER A 11 -10.04 1.65 -0.95
N VAL A 12 -10.84 2.70 -0.97
CA VAL A 12 -10.44 4.06 -0.59
C VAL A 12 -11.51 4.62 0.34
N HIS A 13 -11.08 5.18 1.45
CA HIS A 13 -11.95 5.89 2.39
C HIS A 13 -11.37 7.26 2.69
N HIS A 14 -12.16 8.30 2.46
CA HIS A 14 -11.82 9.67 2.80
C HIS A 14 -12.42 10.01 4.16
N TRP A 15 -11.56 10.34 5.12
CA TRP A 15 -11.97 10.83 6.44
C TRP A 15 -12.27 12.33 6.41
N THR A 16 -11.44 13.06 5.67
CA THR A 16 -11.56 14.51 5.42
C THR A 16 -10.97 14.82 4.03
N ASP A 17 -11.00 16.09 3.64
CA ASP A 17 -10.40 16.55 2.38
C ASP A 17 -8.88 16.33 2.29
N LYS A 18 -8.19 16.16 3.43
CA LYS A 18 -6.73 16.01 3.51
C LYS A 18 -6.25 14.67 4.07
N LEU A 19 -7.16 13.81 4.53
CA LEU A 19 -6.83 12.53 5.15
C LEU A 19 -7.67 11.41 4.55
N PHE A 20 -6.99 10.39 4.05
CA PHE A 20 -7.62 9.21 3.49
C PHE A 20 -6.82 7.95 3.85
N THR A 21 -7.50 6.82 3.77
CA THR A 21 -6.92 5.49 3.92
C THR A 21 -7.27 4.68 2.69
N PHE A 22 -6.33 3.87 2.21
CA PHE A 22 -6.59 2.91 1.15
C PHE A 22 -6.00 1.56 1.52
N THR A 23 -6.55 0.51 0.93
CA THR A 23 -6.02 -0.84 1.04
C THR A 23 -5.67 -1.37 -0.33
N THR A 24 -4.69 -2.26 -0.41
CA THR A 24 -4.24 -2.87 -1.67
C THR A 24 -4.19 -4.38 -1.55
N THR A 25 -4.03 -5.05 -2.69
CA THR A 25 -3.50 -6.42 -2.70
C THR A 25 -2.11 -6.48 -2.05
N ARG A 26 -1.68 -7.68 -1.67
CA ARG A 26 -0.37 -7.93 -1.10
C ARG A 26 0.23 -9.18 -1.73
N ASP A 27 1.35 -9.03 -2.41
CA ASP A 27 2.17 -10.17 -2.81
C ASP A 27 2.53 -11.04 -1.56
N PRO A 28 2.27 -12.37 -1.59
CA PRO A 28 2.54 -13.25 -0.45
C PRO A 28 4.00 -13.27 0.03
N SER A 29 4.96 -12.86 -0.82
CA SER A 29 6.38 -12.74 -0.48
C SER A 29 6.70 -11.49 0.34
N LEU A 30 5.82 -10.48 0.35
CA LEU A 30 5.99 -9.28 1.17
C LEU A 30 5.66 -9.59 2.64
N ARG A 31 6.71 -9.84 3.43
CA ARG A 31 6.65 -10.09 4.88
C ARG A 31 7.10 -8.85 5.67
N PHE A 32 6.44 -8.58 6.79
CA PHE A 32 6.81 -7.48 7.70
C PHE A 32 6.39 -7.82 9.13
N SER A 33 7.02 -7.16 10.11
CA SER A 33 6.57 -7.14 11.50
C SER A 33 5.81 -5.84 11.78
N ASN A 34 4.87 -5.89 12.72
CA ASN A 34 4.04 -4.73 13.07
C ASN A 34 4.94 -3.54 13.49
N GLY A 35 4.72 -2.38 12.87
CA GLY A 35 5.50 -1.16 13.10
C GLY A 35 6.54 -0.85 12.01
N HIS A 36 6.82 -1.77 11.09
CA HIS A 36 7.64 -1.46 9.90
C HIS A 36 6.89 -0.56 8.91
N PHE A 37 7.66 0.19 8.12
CA PHE A 37 7.16 0.99 7.00
C PHE A 37 7.88 0.61 5.70
N THR A 38 7.28 0.96 4.57
CA THR A 38 7.84 0.74 3.23
C THR A 38 7.62 1.96 2.35
N MET A 39 8.31 2.01 1.22
CA MET A 39 8.13 3.02 0.19
C MET A 39 6.93 2.66 -0.70
N ILE A 40 6.12 3.67 -1.05
CA ILE A 40 4.99 3.54 -1.98
C ILE A 40 5.08 4.63 -3.05
N GLY A 41 4.49 4.38 -4.21
CA GLY A 41 4.47 5.33 -5.31
C GLY A 41 3.33 5.02 -6.29
N LEU A 42 3.25 5.85 -7.31
CA LEU A 42 2.36 5.67 -8.45
C LEU A 42 3.20 5.30 -9.67
N ARG A 43 2.59 4.60 -10.63
CA ARG A 43 3.11 4.51 -11.98
C ARG A 43 2.65 5.69 -12.82
#